data_AF-A0A8D8NCR0-F1
#
_entry.id   AF-A0A8D8NCR0-F1
#
_cell.length_a   1.000
_cell.length_b   1.000
_cell.length_c   1.000
_cell.angle_alpha   90.00
_cell.angle_beta   90.00
_cell.angle_gamma   90.00
#
_symmetry.space_group_name_H-M   'P 1'
#
loop_
_entity.id
_entity.type
_entity.pdbx_description
1 polymer ?
#
loop_
_entity_poly.entity_id
_entity_poly.type
_entity_poly.pdbx_seq_one_letter_code
_entity_poly.pdbx_strand_id
1 'polypeptide(L)'
;MEVLSSEKYLIARAKETSDPYTAKAWIIAAKTLFPNDFGVQFEAYEIEKNAKNFEEAAKCLSYIIMTFQNAHKTPASLLNEISCMTSALRVPEGTTTPEQDFYVRMFQYISYEVQHKILMLTAAHSNSMDHCRLILLLLKRFPQAISTHAPRLLETLVQNSTIPGFKE
;
A
#
# COMPACT_ATOMS: atom_id res chain seq x y z
N MET A 1 -8.39 -19.78 -29.21
CA MET A 1 -7.16 -19.78 -28.41
C MET A 1 -6.83 -18.32 -28.18
N GLU A 2 -7.16 -17.77 -27.01
CA GLU A 2 -6.86 -16.37 -26.72
C GLU A 2 -5.35 -16.19 -26.72
N VAL A 3 -4.85 -15.31 -27.59
CA VAL A 3 -3.44 -14.94 -27.60
C VAL A 3 -3.24 -14.09 -26.35
N LEU A 4 -2.75 -14.71 -25.28
CA LEU A 4 -2.32 -13.99 -24.09
C LEU A 4 -1.30 -12.95 -24.53
N SER A 5 -1.54 -11.69 -24.15
CA SER A 5 -0.56 -10.64 -24.38
C SER A 5 0.75 -11.00 -23.67
N SER A 6 1.88 -10.55 -24.23
CA SER A 6 3.22 -11.05 -23.88
C SER A 6 3.54 -10.90 -22.39
N GLU A 7 3.05 -9.85 -21.75
CA GLU A 7 3.17 -9.62 -20.30
C GLU A 7 2.39 -10.66 -19.48
N LYS A 8 1.15 -10.98 -19.88
CA LYS A 8 0.31 -11.97 -19.20
C LYS A 8 0.86 -13.38 -19.36
N TYR A 9 1.48 -13.68 -20.50
CA TYR A 9 2.16 -14.96 -20.72
C TYR A 9 3.33 -15.15 -19.76
N LEU A 10 4.17 -14.12 -19.58
CA LEU A 10 5.30 -14.20 -18.64
C LEU A 10 4.84 -14.34 -17.18
N ILE A 11 3.77 -13.63 -16.81
CA ILE A 11 3.14 -13.77 -15.48
C ILE A 11 2.59 -15.19 -15.31
N ALA A 12 1.89 -15.74 -16.30
CA ALA A 12 1.37 -17.11 -16.25
C ALA A 12 2.50 -18.13 -16.06
N ARG A 13 3.63 -17.97 -16.76
CA ARG A 13 4.82 -18.82 -16.58
C ARG A 13 5.43 -18.72 -15.18
N ALA A 14 5.44 -17.53 -14.59
CA ALA A 14 5.90 -17.34 -13.21
C ALA A 14 4.97 -18.04 -12.19
N LYS A 15 3.66 -18.13 -12.47
CA LYS A 15 2.68 -18.82 -11.62
C LYS A 15 2.65 -20.33 -11.79
N GLU A 16 2.96 -20.83 -12.99
CA GLU A 16 2.98 -22.28 -13.30
C GLU A 16 4.14 -23.00 -12.60
N THR A 17 5.24 -22.31 -12.32
CA THR A 17 6.40 -22.91 -11.66
C THR A 17 6.23 -22.95 -10.15
N SER A 18 6.55 -24.09 -9.54
CA SER A 18 6.57 -24.24 -8.08
C SER A 18 7.89 -23.77 -7.45
N ASP A 19 8.92 -23.56 -8.27
CA ASP A 19 10.22 -23.09 -7.79
C ASP A 19 10.27 -21.55 -7.67
N PRO A 20 10.49 -20.99 -6.47
CA PRO A 20 10.48 -19.55 -6.25
C PRO A 20 11.59 -18.82 -7.02
N TYR A 21 12.74 -19.45 -7.28
CA TYR A 21 13.82 -18.82 -8.03
C TYR A 21 13.47 -18.69 -9.52
N THR A 22 12.88 -19.73 -10.09
CA THR A 22 12.37 -19.72 -11.47
C THR A 22 11.24 -18.71 -11.62
N ALA A 23 10.32 -18.62 -10.64
CA ALA A 23 9.25 -17.63 -10.65
C ALA A 23 9.81 -16.19 -10.66
N LYS A 24 10.80 -15.92 -9.80
CA LYS A 24 11.50 -14.63 -9.75
C LYS A 24 12.21 -14.31 -11.06
N ALA A 25 12.87 -15.27 -11.69
CA ALA A 25 13.55 -15.08 -12.97
C ALA A 25 12.56 -14.66 -14.09
N TRP A 26 11.40 -15.32 -14.17
CA TRP A 26 10.34 -14.95 -15.11
C TRP A 26 9.82 -13.53 -14.88
N ILE A 27 9.62 -13.14 -13.63
CA ILE A 27 9.16 -11.78 -13.31
C ILE A 27 10.24 -10.73 -13.55
N ILE A 28 11.52 -11.02 -13.29
CA ILE A 28 12.61 -10.09 -13.64
C ILE A 28 12.63 -9.85 -15.16
N ALA A 29 12.48 -10.92 -15.96
CA ALA A 29 12.38 -10.79 -17.41
C ALA A 29 11.15 -9.95 -17.81
N ALA A 30 9.98 -10.21 -17.20
CA ALA A 30 8.77 -9.43 -17.45
C ALA A 30 8.95 -7.96 -17.07
N LYS A 31 9.56 -7.64 -15.92
CA LYS A 31 9.84 -6.26 -15.48
C LYS A 31 10.80 -5.55 -16.43
N THR A 32 11.74 -6.27 -17.03
CA THR A 32 12.69 -5.71 -17.99
C THR A 32 12.01 -5.38 -19.33
N LEU A 33 11.11 -6.24 -19.78
CA LEU A 33 10.38 -6.08 -21.04
C LEU A 33 9.20 -5.11 -20.92
N PHE A 34 8.52 -5.09 -19.77
CA PHE A 34 7.29 -4.34 -19.50
C PHE A 34 7.36 -3.59 -18.15
N PRO A 35 8.31 -2.65 -17.96
CA PRO A 35 8.54 -1.98 -16.68
C PRO A 35 7.37 -1.12 -16.20
N ASN A 36 6.53 -0.65 -17.13
CA ASN A 36 5.39 0.22 -16.86
C ASN A 36 4.06 -0.54 -16.80
N ASP A 37 4.07 -1.88 -16.87
CA ASP A 37 2.85 -2.67 -16.75
C ASP A 37 2.49 -2.93 -15.28
N PHE A 38 1.25 -2.61 -14.90
CA PHE A 38 0.79 -2.81 -13.52
C PHE A 38 0.75 -4.29 -13.14
N GLY A 39 0.31 -5.16 -14.05
CA GLY A 39 0.19 -6.60 -13.78
C GLY A 39 1.54 -7.22 -13.45
N VAL A 40 2.58 -6.86 -14.20
CA VAL A 40 3.95 -7.33 -13.97
C VAL A 40 4.50 -6.83 -12.63
N GLN A 41 4.30 -5.56 -12.30
CA GLN A 41 4.79 -5.00 -11.05
C GLN A 41 4.03 -5.57 -9.84
N PHE A 42 2.71 -5.74 -9.96
CA PHE A 42 1.88 -6.33 -8.92
C PHE A 42 2.21 -7.81 -8.69
N GLU A 43 2.49 -8.55 -9.75
CA GLU A 43 2.94 -9.94 -9.64
C GLU A 43 4.29 -10.05 -8.90
N ALA A 44 5.22 -9.13 -9.18
CA ALA A 44 6.48 -9.06 -8.45
C ALA A 44 6.27 -8.84 -6.94
N TYR A 45 5.29 -7.99 -6.59
CA TYR A 45 4.86 -7.83 -5.20
C TYR A 45 4.28 -9.12 -4.61
N GLU A 46 3.40 -9.84 -5.33
CA GLU A 46 2.81 -11.09 -4.86
C GLU A 46 3.87 -12.18 -4.61
N ILE A 47 4.87 -12.30 -5.48
CA ILE A 47 5.97 -13.25 -5.29
C ILE A 47 6.77 -12.93 -4.02
N GLU A 48 7.13 -11.66 -3.78
CA GLU A 48 7.87 -11.29 -2.56
C GLU A 48 7.02 -11.44 -1.30
N LYS A 49 5.71 -11.16 -1.39
CA LYS A 49 4.74 -11.40 -0.31
C LYS A 49 4.66 -12.89 0.04
N ASN A 50 4.57 -13.76 -0.96
CA ASN A 50 4.57 -15.22 -0.78
C ASN A 50 5.90 -15.75 -0.24
N ALA A 51 7.02 -15.11 -0.62
CA ALA A 51 8.35 -15.39 -0.08
C ALA A 51 8.57 -14.85 1.34
N LYS A 52 7.57 -14.19 1.94
CA LYS A 52 7.63 -13.52 3.26
C LYS A 52 8.75 -12.47 3.35
N ASN A 53 9.10 -11.85 2.23
CA ASN A 53 10.16 -10.88 2.15
C ASN A 53 9.60 -9.46 2.32
N PHE A 54 9.45 -9.03 3.57
CA PHE A 54 8.80 -7.76 3.91
C PHE A 54 9.51 -6.53 3.32
N GLU A 55 10.84 -6.56 3.24
CA GLU A 55 11.63 -5.43 2.73
C GLU A 55 11.44 -5.24 1.23
N GLU A 56 11.56 -6.32 0.45
CA GLU A 56 11.41 -6.24 -0.99
C GLU A 56 9.95 -6.03 -1.40
N ALA A 57 9.00 -6.65 -0.68
CA ALA A 57 7.57 -6.38 -0.86
C ALA A 57 7.23 -4.90 -0.59
N ALA A 58 7.83 -4.28 0.44
CA ALA A 58 7.68 -2.86 0.72
C ALA A 58 8.21 -1.98 -0.43
N LYS A 59 9.38 -2.31 -0.99
CA LYS A 59 9.94 -1.60 -2.15
C LYS A 59 9.06 -1.74 -3.39
N CYS A 60 8.60 -2.96 -3.70
CA CYS A 60 7.69 -3.21 -4.82
C CYS A 60 6.38 -2.43 -4.66
N LEU A 61 5.75 -2.50 -3.49
CA LEU A 61 4.50 -1.77 -3.22
C LEU A 61 4.71 -0.26 -3.33
N SER A 62 5.84 0.25 -2.80
CA SER A 62 6.22 1.67 -2.89
C SER A 62 6.36 2.13 -4.34
N TYR A 63 7.03 1.33 -5.18
CA TYR A 63 7.19 1.61 -6.59
C TYR A 63 5.84 1.63 -7.32
N ILE A 64 4.98 0.64 -7.07
CA ILE A 64 3.64 0.54 -7.68
C ILE A 64 2.81 1.77 -7.32
N ILE A 65 2.81 2.15 -6.04
CA ILE A 65 2.13 3.33 -5.53
C ILE A 65 2.63 4.58 -6.24
N MET A 66 3.94 4.81 -6.28
CA MET A 66 4.51 6.03 -6.88
C MET A 66 4.23 6.12 -8.39
N THR A 67 4.28 4.98 -9.08
CA THR A 67 4.17 4.90 -10.53
C THR A 67 2.71 4.98 -11.01
N PHE A 68 1.81 4.24 -10.37
CA PHE A 68 0.44 4.05 -10.86
C PHE A 68 -0.61 4.93 -10.17
N GLN A 69 -0.30 5.60 -9.06
CA GLN A 69 -1.23 6.56 -8.45
C GLN A 69 -1.46 7.81 -9.31
N ASN A 70 -0.46 8.23 -10.08
CA ASN A 70 -0.59 9.38 -10.99
C ASN A 70 -1.41 9.02 -12.24
N ALA A 71 -1.56 7.73 -12.54
CA ALA A 71 -2.17 7.24 -13.76
C ALA A 71 -3.71 7.11 -13.63
N HIS A 72 -4.40 8.19 -13.20
CA HIS A 72 -5.86 8.43 -13.24
C HIS A 72 -6.87 7.34 -12.77
N LYS A 73 -6.42 6.12 -12.46
CA LYS A 73 -7.23 4.96 -12.08
C LYS A 73 -6.36 3.97 -11.29
N THR A 74 -6.35 4.15 -9.98
CA THR A 74 -5.73 3.18 -9.06
C THR A 74 -6.47 1.84 -9.19
N PRO A 75 -5.79 0.74 -9.54
CA PRO A 75 -6.43 -0.56 -9.72
C PRO A 75 -7.01 -1.07 -8.39
N ALA A 76 -8.17 -1.73 -8.47
CA ALA A 76 -8.90 -2.22 -7.29
C ALA A 76 -8.06 -3.18 -6.44
N SER A 77 -7.21 -4.00 -7.05
CA SER A 77 -6.29 -4.91 -6.33
C SER A 77 -5.31 -4.16 -5.43
N LEU A 78 -4.79 -3.01 -5.90
CA LEU A 78 -3.90 -2.17 -5.11
C LEU A 78 -4.63 -1.49 -3.96
N LEU A 79 -5.85 -0.98 -4.21
CA LEU A 79 -6.69 -0.39 -3.15
C LEU A 79 -7.06 -1.43 -2.09
N ASN A 80 -7.33 -2.67 -2.49
CA ASN A 80 -7.58 -3.76 -1.55
C ASN A 80 -6.36 -4.04 -0.67
N GLU A 81 -5.15 -4.11 -1.26
CA GLU A 81 -3.91 -4.28 -0.49
C GLU A 81 -3.65 -3.12 0.48
N ILE A 82 -3.88 -1.88 0.05
CA ILE A 82 -3.79 -0.69 0.91
C ILE A 82 -4.79 -0.77 2.08
N SER A 83 -6.02 -1.23 1.80
CA SER A 83 -7.06 -1.41 2.81
C SER A 83 -6.69 -2.51 3.81
N CYS A 84 -6.25 -3.68 3.33
CA CYS A 84 -5.77 -4.78 4.17
C CYS A 84 -4.63 -4.32 5.07
N MET A 85 -3.62 -3.66 4.50
CA MET A 85 -2.50 -3.14 5.26
C MET A 85 -2.97 -2.15 6.33
N THR A 86 -3.78 -1.16 5.96
CA THR A 86 -4.25 -0.13 6.90
C THR A 86 -5.15 -0.72 7.99
N SER A 87 -5.96 -1.72 7.66
CA SER A 87 -6.75 -2.47 8.64
C SER A 87 -5.85 -3.20 9.64
N ALA A 88 -4.75 -3.81 9.18
CA ALA A 88 -3.75 -4.42 10.04
C ALA A 88 -3.05 -3.39 10.94
N LEU A 89 -2.78 -2.17 10.45
CA LEU A 89 -2.22 -1.10 11.29
C LEU A 89 -3.20 -0.62 12.36
N ARG A 90 -4.52 -0.77 12.14
CA ARG A 90 -5.57 -0.32 13.06
C ARG A 90 -5.78 -1.28 14.24
N VAL A 91 -5.47 -2.55 14.04
CA VAL A 91 -5.64 -3.56 15.09
C VAL A 91 -4.66 -3.26 16.25
N PRO A 92 -5.11 -3.31 17.51
CA PRO A 92 -4.23 -3.12 18.67
C PRO A 92 -3.08 -4.14 18.68
N GLU A 93 -1.91 -3.70 19.12
CA GLU A 93 -0.75 -4.58 19.30
C GLU A 93 -1.10 -5.73 20.25
N GLY A 94 -0.96 -6.97 19.78
CA GLY A 94 -1.24 -8.19 20.56
C GLY A 94 -2.46 -9.01 20.10
N THR A 95 -3.29 -8.50 19.18
CA THR A 95 -4.42 -9.26 18.59
C THR A 95 -4.29 -9.45 17.07
N THR A 96 -3.11 -9.20 16.51
CA THR A 96 -2.85 -9.28 15.06
C THR A 96 -2.65 -10.73 14.60
N THR A 97 -3.27 -11.09 13.47
CA THR A 97 -3.00 -12.37 12.80
C THR A 97 -1.61 -12.36 12.15
N PRO A 98 -1.03 -13.54 11.79
CA PRO A 98 0.26 -13.60 11.12
C PRO A 98 0.33 -12.81 9.81
N GLU A 99 -0.78 -12.75 9.06
CA GLU A 99 -0.88 -11.96 7.84
C GLU A 99 -0.89 -10.45 8.15
N GLN A 100 -1.55 -10.05 9.23
CA GLN A 100 -1.57 -8.66 9.68
C GLN A 100 -0.21 -8.22 10.23
N ASP A 101 0.52 -9.10 10.92
CA ASP A 101 1.90 -8.83 11.36
C ASP A 101 2.82 -8.61 10.16
N PHE A 102 2.64 -9.36 9.06
CA PHE A 102 3.36 -9.12 7.81
C PHE A 102 3.14 -7.68 7.31
N TYR A 103 1.90 -7.22 7.26
CA TYR A 103 1.58 -5.86 6.83
C TYR A 103 2.16 -4.79 7.76
N VAL A 104 2.11 -5.01 9.07
CA VAL A 104 2.68 -4.09 10.06
C VAL A 104 4.20 -3.99 9.89
N ARG A 105 4.90 -5.11 9.72
CA ARG A 105 6.35 -5.14 9.46
C ARG A 105 6.71 -4.52 8.12
N MET A 106 6.01 -4.90 7.05
CA MET A 106 6.22 -4.34 5.72
C MET A 106 6.09 -2.82 5.73
N PHE A 107 5.07 -2.29 6.42
CA PHE A 107 4.86 -0.85 6.52
C PHE A 107 6.05 -0.11 7.16
N GLN A 108 6.79 -0.74 8.07
CA GLN A 108 7.99 -0.14 8.68
C GLN A 108 9.15 0.04 7.68
N TYR A 109 9.20 -0.77 6.61
CA TYR A 109 10.21 -0.67 5.55
C TYR A 109 9.81 0.26 4.41
N ILE A 110 8.57 0.72 4.37
CA ILE A 110 8.08 1.68 3.38
C ILE A 110 8.57 3.10 3.75
N SER A 111 8.92 3.92 2.75
CA SER A 111 9.33 5.30 3.00
C SER A 111 8.18 6.18 3.52
N TYR A 112 8.51 7.21 4.30
CA TYR A 112 7.52 8.13 4.88
C TYR A 112 6.57 8.75 3.85
N GLU A 113 7.09 9.12 2.67
CA GLU A 113 6.28 9.69 1.59
C GLU A 113 5.20 8.71 1.11
N VAL A 114 5.58 7.45 0.91
CA VAL A 114 4.67 6.40 0.44
C VAL A 114 3.67 6.04 1.53
N GLN A 115 4.11 5.90 2.79
CA GLN A 115 3.22 5.68 3.93
C GLN A 115 2.15 6.76 4.01
N HIS A 116 2.52 8.03 3.87
CA HIS A 116 1.58 9.14 3.84
C HIS A 116 0.57 9.00 2.68
N LYS A 117 1.03 8.65 1.46
CA LYS A 117 0.14 8.43 0.31
C LYS A 117 -0.86 7.29 0.55
N ILE A 118 -0.42 6.18 1.14
CA ILE A 118 -1.29 5.02 1.48
C ILE A 118 -2.40 5.43 2.44
N LEU A 119 -2.06 6.22 3.45
CA LEU A 119 -3.00 6.65 4.47
C LEU A 119 -3.96 7.71 3.92
N MET A 120 -3.48 8.62 3.07
CA MET A 120 -4.33 9.57 2.33
C MET A 120 -5.28 8.86 1.37
N LEU A 121 -4.82 7.83 0.67
CA LEU A 121 -5.68 7.01 -0.18
C LEU A 121 -6.75 6.30 0.65
N THR A 122 -6.38 5.71 1.78
CA THR A 122 -7.37 5.07 2.65
C THR A 122 -8.37 6.08 3.19
N ALA A 123 -7.90 7.26 3.61
CA ALA A 123 -8.73 8.36 4.08
C ALA A 123 -9.73 8.83 3.02
N ALA A 124 -9.30 9.01 1.77
CA ALA A 124 -10.16 9.42 0.66
C ALA A 124 -11.29 8.41 0.35
N HIS A 125 -11.11 7.15 0.75
CA HIS A 125 -12.09 6.08 0.57
C HIS A 125 -12.82 5.72 1.87
N SER A 126 -12.56 6.41 2.98
CA SER A 126 -13.13 6.12 4.31
C SER A 126 -13.91 7.31 4.88
N ASN A 127 -14.93 7.06 5.70
CA ASN A 127 -15.77 8.11 6.30
C ASN A 127 -14.98 8.99 7.29
N SER A 128 -15.45 10.21 7.56
CA SER A 128 -14.72 11.26 8.30
C SER A 128 -14.15 10.86 9.68
N MET A 129 -14.74 9.89 10.38
CA MET A 129 -14.20 9.36 11.64
C MET A 129 -12.98 8.44 11.47
N ASP A 130 -12.93 7.69 10.37
CA ASP A 130 -11.80 6.83 10.04
C ASP A 130 -10.56 7.66 9.71
N HIS A 131 -10.76 8.82 9.08
CA HIS A 131 -9.73 9.82 8.83
C HIS A 131 -9.04 10.27 10.13
N CYS A 132 -9.80 10.62 11.17
CA CYS A 132 -9.26 11.01 12.47
C CYS A 132 -8.47 9.87 13.14
N ARG A 133 -8.97 8.64 13.05
CA ARG A 133 -8.31 7.46 13.65
C ARG A 133 -7.00 7.12 12.92
N LEU A 134 -6.98 7.27 11.60
CA LEU A 134 -5.81 7.13 10.75
C LEU A 134 -4.75 8.21 11.04
N ILE A 135 -5.17 9.45 11.24
CA ILE A 135 -4.30 10.57 11.64
C ILE A 135 -3.71 10.33 13.04
N LEU A 136 -4.50 9.81 13.99
CA LEU A 136 -3.99 9.45 15.31
C LEU A 136 -2.99 8.29 15.27
N LEU A 137 -3.20 7.31 14.37
CA LEU A 137 -2.24 6.24 14.10
C LEU A 137 -0.92 6.78 13.51
N LEU A 138 -1.01 7.74 12.58
CA LEU A 138 0.15 8.49 12.07
C LEU A 138 0.91 9.18 13.19
N LEU A 139 0.22 9.94 14.04
CA LEU A 139 0.81 10.69 15.15
C LEU A 139 1.45 9.77 16.20
N LYS A 140 0.84 8.61 16.47
CA LYS A 140 1.33 7.65 17.47
C LYS A 140 2.54 6.84 16.97
N ARG A 141 2.57 6.43 15.69
CA ARG A 141 3.69 5.66 15.13
C ARG A 141 4.84 6.52 14.61
N PHE A 142 4.61 7.79 14.31
CA PHE A 142 5.64 8.69 13.78
C PHE A 142 5.83 9.95 14.63
N PRO A 143 6.38 9.82 15.85
CA PRO A 143 6.63 10.98 16.72
C PRO A 143 7.62 12.00 16.13
N GLN A 144 8.49 11.57 15.21
CA GLN A 144 9.47 12.44 14.53
C GLN A 144 8.86 13.29 13.40
N ALA A 145 7.68 12.95 12.87
CA ALA A 145 6.98 13.73 11.85
C ALA A 145 6.01 14.77 12.44
N ILE A 146 5.82 14.74 13.78
CA ILE A 146 4.93 15.65 14.51
C ILE A 146 5.39 17.10 14.36
N SER A 147 6.69 17.40 14.47
CA SER A 147 7.18 18.79 14.41
C SER A 147 6.94 19.47 13.06
N THR A 148 6.99 18.72 11.95
CA THR A 148 6.87 19.28 10.60
C THR A 148 5.44 19.29 10.06
N HIS A 149 4.58 18.35 10.49
CA HIS A 149 3.26 18.16 9.89
C HIS A 149 2.07 18.35 10.85
N ALA A 150 2.30 18.48 12.17
CA ALA A 150 1.24 18.82 13.12
C ALA A 150 0.48 20.13 12.81
N PRO A 151 1.11 21.21 12.29
CA PRO A 151 0.37 22.44 11.97
C PRO A 151 -0.66 22.25 10.85
N ARG A 152 -0.29 21.52 9.79
CA ARG A 152 -1.18 21.23 8.65
C ARG A 152 -2.31 20.25 9.00
N LEU A 153 -2.03 19.30 9.89
CA LEU A 153 -3.04 18.39 10.42
C LEU A 153 -4.03 19.12 11.34
N LEU A 154 -3.54 20.04 12.18
CA LEU A 154 -4.39 20.92 12.99
C LEU A 154 -5.22 21.85 12.11
N GLU A 155 -4.67 22.44 11.05
CA GLU A 155 -5.45 23.25 10.10
C GLU A 155 -6.56 22.44 9.43
N THR A 156 -6.28 21.21 9.00
CA THR A 156 -7.29 20.34 8.35
C THR A 156 -8.37 19.91 9.34
N LEU A 157 -8.01 19.64 10.61
CA LEU A 157 -8.95 19.35 11.69
C LEU A 157 -9.79 20.57 12.08
N VAL A 158 -9.18 21.77 12.14
CA VAL A 158 -9.86 23.02 12.44
C VAL A 158 -10.83 23.38 11.31
N GLN A 159 -10.43 23.24 10.05
CA GLN A 159 -11.29 23.47 8.88
C GLN A 159 -12.50 22.51 8.82
N ASN A 160 -12.33 21.26 9.26
CA ASN A 160 -13.44 20.31 9.38
C ASN A 160 -14.27 20.46 10.66
N SER A 161 -13.80 21.22 11.66
CA SER A 161 -14.56 21.53 12.88
C SER A 161 -15.48 22.75 12.75
N THR A 162 -15.37 23.53 11.68
CA THR A 162 -16.35 24.56 11.31
C THR A 162 -17.56 23.96 10.61
N ILE A 163 -18.30 23.09 11.31
CA ILE A 163 -19.75 22.96 11.10
C ILE A 163 -20.40 23.86 12.16
N PRO A 164 -21.15 24.91 11.76
CA PRO A 164 -21.77 25.84 12.68
C PRO A 164 -22.96 25.18 13.37
N GLY A 165 -23.11 25.37 14.68
CA GLY A 165 -24.39 25.20 15.36
C GLY A 165 -24.37 24.35 16.62
N PHE A 166 -23.61 24.74 17.64
CA PHE A 166 -24.16 24.72 18.99
C PHE A 166 -24.67 26.14 19.26
N LYS A 167 -25.98 26.32 19.14
CA LYS A 167 -26.68 27.39 19.86
C LYS A 167 -27.55 26.70 20.90
N GLU A 168 -27.32 27.13 22.14
CA GLU A 168 -28.18 26.94 23.32
C GLU A 168 -29.64 27.29 23.02
#